data_AF-A0AAD7R6W1-F1
#
_entry.id   AF-A0AAD7R6W1-F1
#
_cell.length_a   1.000
_cell.length_b   1.000
_cell.length_c   1.000
_cell.angle_alpha   90.00
_cell.angle_beta   90.00
_cell.angle_gamma   90.00
#
_symmetry.space_group_name_H-M   'P 1'
#
loop_
_entity.id
_entity.type
_entity.pdbx_description
1 polymer ?
#
loop_
_entity_poly.entity_id
_entity_poly.type
_entity_poly.pdbx_seq_one_letter_code
_entity_poly.pdbx_strand_id
1 'polypeptide(L)'
;FLPLNIVALTTDLAPGNDEIYEETQEKFLTNGNPQEGQVVLYKISVDRGMPWDEAWAKWHALSGEDDGFYLSHKLRGTQPCVLLAEQGRGQNFILYKPNIGKQAHPESPDNLQHRYYRVTPEEAKGFWENQFTFSFNKCSHANWNGRCKQIDQGGECWLGMRLRQYHMLCGALLRVWKRVADVVCDITSSSVLQIVRLKTKQHNKQVGIKIPEACVGRLRAELSQMDEAVMRGRREREQQLLLSHYYCSQQGAPLDLSCLPRPAPDPALALPEGLLDLTTSSPSLSPAEP
;
A
#
# COMPACT_ATOMS: atom_id res chain seq x y z
N PHE A 1 -15.90 2.87 15.40
CA PHE A 1 -16.64 1.59 15.43
C PHE A 1 -16.70 1.01 14.03
N LEU A 2 -16.04 -0.13 13.80
CA LEU A 2 -16.24 -0.94 12.58
C LEU A 2 -17.52 -1.78 12.79
N PRO A 3 -18.42 -1.91 11.81
CA PRO A 3 -19.61 -2.74 11.98
C PRO A 3 -19.25 -4.23 12.17
N LEU A 4 -20.02 -4.91 13.02
CA LEU A 4 -19.63 -6.10 13.80
C LEU A 4 -19.34 -7.41 13.05
N ASN A 5 -19.37 -7.44 11.70
CA ASN A 5 -19.18 -8.66 10.89
C ASN A 5 -18.00 -8.54 9.88
N ILE A 6 -16.98 -7.73 10.19
CA ILE A 6 -15.83 -7.52 9.30
C ILE A 6 -14.67 -8.45 9.70
N VAL A 7 -14.35 -9.40 8.83
CA VAL A 7 -13.05 -10.10 8.84
C VAL A 7 -12.10 -9.35 7.91
N ALA A 8 -11.09 -8.72 8.49
CA ALA A 8 -10.04 -8.03 7.75
C ALA A 8 -8.67 -8.55 8.17
N LEU A 9 -7.87 -8.99 7.20
CA LEU A 9 -6.49 -9.42 7.42
C LEU A 9 -5.56 -8.24 7.18
N THR A 10 -4.85 -7.80 8.22
CA THR A 10 -3.83 -6.74 8.12
C THR A 10 -2.47 -7.34 7.78
N THR A 11 -1.86 -6.92 6.67
CA THR A 11 -0.51 -7.32 6.28
C THR A 11 0.23 -6.12 5.68
N ASP A 12 1.56 -6.13 5.62
CA ASP A 12 2.31 -5.16 4.83
C ASP A 12 2.38 -5.65 3.37
N LEU A 13 2.27 -4.76 2.36
CA LEU A 13 2.24 -5.21 0.95
C LEU A 13 3.56 -5.86 0.54
N ALA A 14 4.64 -5.30 1.08
CA ALA A 14 6.02 -5.63 0.79
C ALA A 14 6.85 -5.39 2.08
N PRO A 15 6.77 -6.30 3.09
CA PRO A 15 7.46 -6.10 4.35
C PRO A 15 8.97 -6.02 4.14
N GLY A 16 9.59 -4.92 4.60
CA GLY A 16 11.02 -4.65 4.42
C GLY A 16 11.42 -4.08 3.06
N ASN A 17 10.46 -3.81 2.16
CA ASN A 17 10.72 -3.38 0.80
C ASN A 17 10.06 -2.02 0.51
N ASP A 18 10.89 -1.00 0.29
CA ASP A 18 10.47 0.37 -0.04
C ASP A 18 10.27 0.59 -1.56
N GLU A 19 10.52 -0.40 -2.41
CA GLU A 19 10.40 -0.32 -3.87
C GLU A 19 8.95 -0.44 -4.39
N ILE A 20 8.11 0.49 -3.93
CA ILE A 20 6.75 0.68 -4.45
C ILE A 20 6.74 1.84 -5.44
N TYR A 21 6.35 1.54 -6.69
CA TYR A 21 6.21 2.48 -7.80
C TYR A 21 4.72 2.75 -8.03
N GLU A 22 4.32 4.03 -8.05
CA GLU A 22 2.97 4.44 -8.45
C GLU A 22 2.89 4.45 -9.98
N GLU A 23 1.97 3.67 -10.58
CA GLU A 23 1.74 3.68 -12.03
C GLU A 23 0.62 4.66 -12.39
N THR A 24 -0.54 4.54 -11.73
CA THR A 24 -1.70 5.42 -11.94
C THR A 24 -2.46 5.65 -10.64
N GLN A 25 -3.18 6.78 -10.58
CA GLN A 25 -4.11 7.11 -9.50
C GLN A 25 -5.43 7.62 -10.08
N GLU A 26 -6.55 7.11 -9.57
CA GLU A 26 -7.91 7.55 -9.91
C GLU A 26 -8.60 8.04 -8.64
N LYS A 27 -9.04 9.30 -8.61
CA LYS A 27 -9.63 9.95 -7.43
C LYS A 27 -11.14 10.01 -7.56
N PHE A 28 -11.84 9.61 -6.51
CA PHE A 28 -13.30 9.62 -6.44
C PHE A 28 -13.76 10.31 -5.17
N LEU A 29 -14.67 11.27 -5.31
CA LEU A 29 -15.34 11.91 -4.19
C LEU A 29 -16.35 10.96 -3.54
N THR A 30 -16.51 11.14 -2.24
CA THR A 30 -17.47 10.39 -1.41
C THR A 30 -18.34 11.37 -0.63
N ASN A 31 -19.55 10.95 -0.29
CA ASN A 31 -20.48 11.76 0.50
C ASN A 31 -19.84 12.27 1.81
N GLY A 32 -20.00 13.57 2.11
CA GLY A 32 -19.55 14.21 3.35
C GLY A 32 -18.64 15.44 3.13
N ASN A 33 -17.90 15.84 4.16
CA ASN A 33 -17.11 17.07 4.19
C ASN A 33 -16.03 17.10 3.06
N PRO A 34 -15.97 18.16 2.21
CA PRO A 34 -15.06 18.20 1.06
C PRO A 34 -13.56 18.06 1.36
N GLN A 35 -13.09 18.49 2.53
CA GLN A 35 -11.67 18.45 2.89
C GLN A 35 -11.13 17.04 3.20
N GLU A 36 -12.01 16.06 3.46
CA GLU A 36 -11.63 14.72 3.95
C GLU A 36 -12.28 13.57 3.16
N GLY A 37 -13.18 13.88 2.23
CA GLY A 37 -14.12 12.92 1.65
C GLY A 37 -13.73 12.33 0.31
N GLN A 38 -12.49 11.88 0.10
CA GLN A 38 -12.08 11.22 -1.16
C GLN A 38 -11.50 9.82 -0.92
N VAL A 39 -11.67 8.94 -1.91
CA VAL A 39 -10.91 7.70 -2.03
C VAL A 39 -10.09 7.73 -3.31
N VAL A 40 -8.95 7.03 -3.29
CA VAL A 40 -8.04 6.97 -4.42
C VAL A 40 -7.79 5.50 -4.75
N LEU A 41 -8.11 5.09 -5.96
CA LEU A 41 -7.74 3.79 -6.51
C LEU A 41 -6.40 3.94 -7.19
N TYR A 42 -5.37 3.31 -6.63
CA TYR A 42 -4.03 3.26 -7.18
C TYR A 42 -3.79 1.96 -7.92
N LYS A 43 -3.13 2.05 -9.08
CA LYS A 43 -2.37 0.93 -9.64
C LYS A 43 -0.90 1.13 -9.26
N ILE A 44 -0.33 0.16 -8.55
CA ILE A 44 1.07 0.20 -8.10
C ILE A 44 1.83 -1.04 -8.54
N SER A 45 3.12 -0.86 -8.80
CA SER A 45 4.07 -1.96 -9.01
C SER A 45 5.00 -2.08 -7.82
N VAL A 46 5.18 -3.31 -7.33
CA VAL A 46 6.08 -3.64 -6.23
C VAL A 46 7.23 -4.47 -6.77
N ASP A 47 8.47 -3.98 -6.64
CA ASP A 47 9.66 -4.74 -6.98
C ASP A 47 10.03 -5.68 -5.82
N ARG A 48 9.51 -6.90 -5.84
CA ARG A 48 9.78 -7.91 -4.80
C ARG A 48 11.10 -8.67 -5.02
N GLY A 49 12.04 -8.13 -5.79
CA GLY A 49 13.34 -8.74 -6.01
C GLY A 49 14.24 -8.67 -4.78
N MET A 50 15.39 -9.33 -4.88
CA MET A 50 16.50 -9.17 -3.94
C MET A 50 17.76 -8.87 -4.76
N PRO A 51 18.34 -7.66 -4.68
CA PRO A 51 19.58 -7.33 -5.38
C PRO A 51 20.75 -8.14 -4.82
N TRP A 52 21.87 -8.18 -5.55
CA TRP A 52 23.05 -8.95 -5.14
C TRP A 52 23.57 -8.52 -3.76
N ASP A 53 23.66 -7.22 -3.49
CA ASP A 53 24.23 -6.72 -2.23
C ASP A 53 23.39 -7.12 -1.01
N GLU A 54 22.05 -7.18 -1.14
CA GLU A 54 21.17 -7.69 -0.09
C GLU A 54 21.36 -9.20 0.11
N ALA A 55 21.45 -9.98 -0.97
CA ALA A 55 21.71 -11.42 -0.90
C ALA A 55 23.09 -11.73 -0.30
N TRP A 56 24.10 -10.95 -0.66
CA TRP A 56 25.49 -11.07 -0.19
C TRP A 56 25.63 -10.69 1.29
N ALA A 57 25.00 -9.58 1.70
CA ALA A 57 24.96 -9.19 3.11
C ALA A 57 24.17 -10.20 3.95
N LYS A 58 23.09 -10.75 3.40
CA LYS A 58 22.34 -11.83 4.05
C LYS A 58 23.18 -13.10 4.19
N TRP A 59 23.88 -13.52 3.14
CA TRP A 59 24.80 -14.68 3.17
C TRP A 59 25.89 -14.53 4.24
N HIS A 60 26.47 -13.33 4.41
CA HIS A 60 27.45 -13.05 5.48
C HIS A 60 26.89 -13.20 6.90
N ALA A 61 25.57 -13.08 7.09
CA ALA A 61 24.90 -13.26 8.36
C ALA A 61 24.40 -14.69 8.61
N LEU A 62 24.62 -15.61 7.65
CA LEU A 62 24.24 -17.02 7.77
C LEU A 62 25.29 -17.82 8.55
N SER A 63 24.85 -18.91 9.20
CA SER A 63 25.70 -19.74 10.06
C SER A 63 25.33 -21.23 10.05
N GLY A 64 24.34 -21.64 9.28
CA GLY A 64 24.02 -23.05 9.05
C GLY A 64 25.07 -23.73 8.19
N GLU A 65 25.29 -25.02 8.42
CA GLU A 65 26.31 -25.82 7.73
C GLU A 65 26.07 -25.85 6.21
N ASP A 66 24.81 -26.02 5.83
CA ASP A 66 24.30 -26.03 4.45
C ASP A 66 23.86 -24.64 3.93
N ASP A 67 24.15 -23.55 4.66
CA ASP A 67 23.77 -22.21 4.21
C ASP A 67 24.65 -21.74 3.04
N GLY A 68 24.06 -21.19 1.98
CA GLY A 68 24.85 -20.73 0.85
C GLY A 68 24.10 -20.47 -0.44
N PHE A 69 24.87 -20.11 -1.47
CA PHE A 69 24.36 -19.98 -2.82
C PHE A 69 24.32 -21.34 -3.53
N TYR A 70 23.33 -21.51 -4.39
CA TYR A 70 23.04 -22.75 -5.09
C TYR A 70 22.69 -22.50 -6.56
N LEU A 71 23.17 -23.36 -7.44
CA LEU A 71 22.80 -23.41 -8.86
C LEU A 71 22.04 -24.69 -9.17
N SER A 72 21.04 -24.61 -10.05
CA SER A 72 20.22 -25.77 -10.41
C SER A 72 20.94 -26.73 -11.35
N HIS A 73 20.88 -28.04 -11.09
CA HIS A 73 21.39 -29.07 -12.01
C HIS A 73 20.76 -29.02 -13.40
N LYS A 74 19.46 -28.67 -13.47
CA LYS A 74 18.74 -28.52 -14.74
C LYS A 74 18.84 -27.08 -15.24
N LEU A 75 19.51 -26.87 -16.37
CA LEU A 75 19.50 -25.59 -17.07
C LEU A 75 18.08 -25.19 -17.47
N ARG A 76 17.80 -23.89 -17.47
CA ARG A 76 16.53 -23.30 -17.89
C ARG A 76 16.81 -22.32 -19.02
N GLY A 77 16.76 -22.83 -20.24
CA GLY A 77 17.41 -22.20 -21.38
C GLY A 77 18.91 -22.48 -21.35
N THR A 78 19.72 -21.44 -21.50
CA THR A 78 21.20 -21.54 -21.51
C THR A 78 21.85 -21.38 -20.14
N GLN A 79 21.09 -21.05 -19.08
CA GLN A 79 21.64 -20.77 -17.74
C GLN A 79 20.95 -21.60 -16.64
N PRO A 80 21.67 -21.93 -15.55
CA PRO A 80 21.07 -22.49 -14.33
C PRO A 80 20.25 -21.42 -13.58
N CYS A 81 19.23 -21.84 -12.84
CA CYS A 81 18.58 -20.98 -11.84
C CYS A 81 19.48 -20.86 -10.61
N VAL A 82 19.62 -19.63 -10.09
CA VAL A 82 20.37 -19.32 -8.88
C VAL A 82 19.44 -19.04 -7.70
N LEU A 83 19.86 -19.42 -6.50
CA LEU A 83 19.20 -19.08 -5.23
C LEU A 83 20.20 -19.03 -4.07
N LEU A 84 19.76 -18.47 -2.95
CA LEU A 84 20.42 -18.49 -1.65
C LEU A 84 19.53 -19.31 -0.70
N ALA A 85 20.09 -20.28 0.01
CA ALA A 85 19.40 -21.10 0.99
C ALA A 85 19.84 -20.72 2.41
N GLU A 86 18.87 -20.59 3.31
CA GLU A 86 19.04 -20.36 4.75
C GLU A 86 18.33 -21.49 5.51
N GLN A 87 19.04 -22.17 6.41
CA GLN A 87 18.53 -23.27 7.20
C GLN A 87 17.51 -22.74 8.22
N GLY A 88 16.25 -23.10 8.01
CA GLY A 88 15.15 -22.71 8.87
C GLY A 88 14.97 -23.63 10.08
N ARG A 89 13.89 -23.38 10.83
CA ARG A 89 13.51 -24.23 11.97
C ARG A 89 12.98 -25.57 11.46
N GLY A 90 13.49 -26.68 12.00
CA GLY A 90 13.05 -28.03 11.64
C GLY A 90 13.61 -28.52 10.30
N GLN A 91 14.91 -28.31 10.06
CA GLN A 91 15.69 -28.75 8.89
C GLN A 91 15.27 -28.23 7.49
N ASN A 92 14.07 -27.66 7.34
CA ASN A 92 13.65 -27.07 6.06
C ASN A 92 14.37 -25.75 5.76
N PHE A 93 14.71 -25.52 4.49
CA PHE A 93 15.38 -24.31 4.02
C PHE A 93 14.40 -23.22 3.62
N ILE A 94 14.70 -21.98 3.98
CA ILE A 94 14.11 -20.78 3.42
C ILE A 94 14.93 -20.41 2.19
N LEU A 95 14.28 -20.38 1.02
CA LEU A 95 14.95 -20.06 -0.24
C LEU A 95 14.75 -18.59 -0.61
N TYR A 96 15.81 -17.95 -1.08
CA TYR A 96 15.84 -16.58 -1.56
C TYR A 96 16.25 -16.57 -3.04
N LYS A 97 15.55 -15.80 -3.87
CA LYS A 97 15.74 -15.77 -5.33
C LYS A 97 15.76 -14.33 -5.84
N PRO A 98 16.57 -14.03 -6.88
CA PRO A 98 16.72 -12.66 -7.39
C PRO A 98 15.39 -11.99 -7.78
N ASN A 99 14.44 -12.76 -8.33
CA ASN A 99 13.19 -12.23 -8.86
C ASN A 99 12.00 -12.21 -7.87
N ILE A 100 12.10 -12.85 -6.70
CA ILE A 100 10.98 -12.93 -5.74
C ILE A 100 11.38 -12.67 -4.28
N GLY A 101 12.67 -12.42 -4.01
CA GLY A 101 13.20 -12.35 -2.66
C GLY A 101 12.93 -13.66 -1.92
N LYS A 102 12.34 -13.56 -0.73
CA LYS A 102 11.99 -14.71 0.12
C LYS A 102 10.88 -15.56 -0.51
N GLN A 103 11.13 -16.85 -0.72
CA GLN A 103 10.12 -17.84 -1.09
C GLN A 103 9.16 -18.07 0.09
N ALA A 104 7.85 -18.06 -0.20
CA ALA A 104 6.81 -18.19 0.83
C ALA A 104 6.76 -19.59 1.48
N HIS A 105 7.03 -20.65 0.71
CA HIS A 105 7.10 -22.02 1.19
C HIS A 105 8.55 -22.45 1.40
N PRO A 106 8.91 -22.98 2.58
CA PRO A 106 10.18 -23.65 2.79
C PRO A 106 10.35 -24.86 1.86
N GLU A 107 11.59 -25.27 1.66
CA GLU A 107 11.98 -26.44 0.86
C GLU A 107 12.63 -27.49 1.75
N SER A 108 12.42 -28.78 1.48
CA SER A 108 13.12 -29.85 2.20
C SER A 108 14.59 -29.96 1.76
N PRO A 109 15.50 -30.46 2.63
CA PRO A 109 16.89 -30.75 2.25
C PRO A 109 17.00 -31.61 0.99
N ASP A 110 16.23 -32.71 0.94
CA ASP A 110 16.24 -33.65 -0.19
C ASP A 110 15.87 -32.96 -1.52
N ASN A 111 14.85 -32.10 -1.52
CA ASN A 111 14.43 -31.36 -2.71
C ASN A 111 15.41 -30.26 -3.13
N LEU A 112 16.14 -29.69 -2.16
CA LEU A 112 17.21 -28.72 -2.45
C LEU A 112 18.36 -29.46 -3.13
N GLN A 113 18.92 -30.49 -2.47
CA GLN A 113 20.05 -31.29 -2.97
C GLN A 113 19.74 -32.02 -4.29
N HIS A 114 18.52 -32.53 -4.49
CA HIS A 114 18.14 -33.19 -5.74
C HIS A 114 18.08 -32.24 -6.95
N ARG A 115 17.78 -30.96 -6.73
CA ARG A 115 17.56 -29.98 -7.81
C ARG A 115 18.71 -28.99 -7.97
N TYR A 116 19.55 -28.82 -6.96
CA TYR A 116 20.59 -27.80 -6.88
C TYR A 116 21.87 -28.31 -6.21
N TYR A 117 23.01 -27.78 -6.63
CA TYR A 117 24.31 -27.92 -5.98
C TYR A 117 24.78 -26.58 -5.42
N ARG A 118 25.54 -26.63 -4.31
CA ARG A 118 26.12 -25.45 -3.65
C ARG A 118 27.27 -24.89 -4.49
N VAL A 119 27.42 -23.57 -4.49
CA VAL A 119 28.45 -22.82 -5.23
C VAL A 119 29.04 -21.71 -4.37
N THR A 120 30.18 -21.15 -4.77
CA THR A 120 30.73 -19.98 -4.08
C THR A 120 29.95 -18.70 -4.43
N PRO A 121 30.04 -17.63 -3.61
CA PRO A 121 29.43 -16.34 -3.94
C PRO A 121 29.93 -15.76 -5.27
N GLU A 122 31.20 -15.97 -5.62
CA GLU A 122 31.82 -15.48 -6.85
C GLU A 122 31.20 -16.14 -8.09
N GLU A 123 30.97 -17.45 -8.04
CA GLU A 123 30.26 -18.21 -9.07
C GLU A 123 28.78 -17.79 -9.18
N ALA A 124 28.13 -17.57 -8.03
CA ALA A 124 26.71 -17.23 -7.97
C ALA A 124 26.42 -15.80 -8.47
N LYS A 125 27.32 -14.84 -8.22
CA LYS A 125 27.11 -13.41 -8.46
C LYS A 125 26.63 -13.11 -9.88
N GLY A 126 27.36 -13.60 -10.88
CA GLY A 126 27.04 -13.35 -12.29
C GLY A 126 25.65 -13.89 -12.69
N PHE A 127 25.25 -15.05 -12.17
CA PHE A 127 23.90 -15.57 -12.41
C PHE A 127 22.83 -14.76 -11.67
N TRP A 128 23.13 -14.29 -10.46
CA TRP A 128 22.20 -13.50 -9.64
C TRP A 128 21.91 -12.14 -10.26
N GLU A 129 22.95 -11.37 -10.60
CA GLU A 129 22.82 -10.05 -11.21
C GLU A 129 22.11 -10.12 -12.57
N ASN A 130 22.42 -11.13 -13.39
CA ASN A 130 21.75 -11.36 -14.67
C ASN A 130 20.26 -11.71 -14.48
N GLN A 131 19.92 -12.67 -13.61
CA GLN A 131 18.53 -13.05 -13.37
C GLN A 131 17.72 -11.95 -12.67
N PHE A 132 18.35 -11.20 -11.76
CA PHE A 132 17.78 -10.01 -11.15
C PHE A 132 17.41 -8.99 -12.22
N THR A 133 18.39 -8.55 -13.02
CA THR A 133 18.21 -7.55 -14.09
C THR A 133 17.18 -8.00 -15.12
N PHE A 134 17.26 -9.24 -15.59
CA PHE A 134 16.32 -9.79 -16.58
C PHE A 134 14.88 -9.78 -16.06
N SER A 135 14.67 -10.21 -14.81
CA SER A 135 13.33 -10.38 -14.24
C SER A 135 12.56 -9.07 -14.01
N PHE A 136 13.19 -7.90 -14.12
CA PHE A 136 12.52 -6.61 -13.93
C PHE A 136 11.29 -6.44 -14.83
N ASN A 137 11.46 -6.62 -16.14
CA ASN A 137 10.39 -6.46 -17.14
C ASN A 137 10.22 -7.64 -18.11
N LYS A 138 10.97 -8.75 -17.94
CA LYS A 138 10.85 -9.95 -18.78
C LYS A 138 10.49 -11.18 -17.97
N CYS A 139 9.54 -11.96 -18.48
CA CYS A 139 9.08 -13.19 -17.84
C CYS A 139 10.08 -14.34 -17.98
N SER A 140 10.02 -15.33 -17.10
CA SER A 140 10.91 -16.50 -17.14
C SER A 140 10.82 -17.29 -18.45
N HIS A 141 9.68 -17.27 -19.15
CA HIS A 141 9.57 -17.87 -20.48
C HIS A 141 10.52 -17.23 -21.49
N ALA A 142 10.61 -15.89 -21.50
CA ALA A 142 11.56 -15.17 -22.33
C ALA A 142 13.01 -15.40 -21.87
N ASN A 143 13.25 -15.58 -20.56
CA ASN A 143 14.59 -15.91 -20.04
C ASN A 143 15.09 -17.26 -20.56
N TRP A 144 14.21 -18.27 -20.56
CA TRP A 144 14.58 -19.64 -20.90
C TRP A 144 14.59 -19.90 -22.41
N ASN A 145 13.66 -19.30 -23.15
CA ASN A 145 13.44 -19.62 -24.57
C ASN A 145 13.81 -18.46 -25.52
N GLY A 146 14.35 -17.34 -24.99
CA GLY A 146 14.57 -16.09 -25.73
C GLY A 146 13.30 -15.31 -26.10
N ARG A 147 12.13 -15.97 -26.11
CA ARG A 147 10.82 -15.40 -26.47
C ARG A 147 9.70 -15.97 -25.60
N CYS A 148 8.59 -15.24 -25.48
CA CYS A 148 7.41 -15.70 -24.75
C CYS A 148 6.21 -15.72 -25.67
N LYS A 149 5.70 -16.92 -26.00
CA LYS A 149 4.57 -17.10 -26.92
C LYS A 149 3.35 -16.23 -26.58
N GLN A 150 3.08 -16.02 -25.29
CA GLN A 150 1.97 -15.18 -24.83
C GLN A 150 2.18 -13.70 -25.16
N ILE A 151 3.40 -13.19 -25.01
CA ILE A 151 3.78 -11.81 -25.38
C ILE A 151 3.85 -11.67 -26.90
N ASP A 152 4.40 -12.66 -27.60
CA ASP A 152 4.47 -12.69 -29.07
C ASP A 152 3.08 -12.67 -29.73
N GLN A 153 2.04 -13.14 -29.01
CA GLN A 153 0.63 -13.14 -29.42
C GLN A 153 -0.11 -11.86 -28.99
N GLY A 154 0.58 -10.85 -28.45
CA GLY A 154 0.01 -9.59 -27.99
C GLY A 154 -0.65 -9.65 -26.60
N GLY A 155 -0.49 -10.75 -25.86
CA GLY A 155 -0.94 -10.87 -24.47
C GLY A 155 0.12 -10.49 -23.45
N GLU A 156 -0.27 -10.39 -22.18
CA GLU A 156 0.65 -10.10 -21.08
C GLU A 156 1.12 -11.38 -20.38
N CYS A 157 2.38 -11.42 -19.91
CA CYS A 157 2.91 -12.58 -19.20
C CYS A 157 3.77 -12.15 -18.00
N TRP A 158 3.20 -12.27 -16.79
CA TRP A 158 3.84 -11.86 -15.54
C TRP A 158 4.68 -12.97 -14.87
N LEU A 159 4.79 -14.15 -15.49
CA LEU A 159 5.38 -15.32 -14.83
C LEU A 159 6.88 -15.12 -14.57
N GLY A 160 7.25 -15.16 -13.29
CA GLY A 160 8.64 -15.02 -12.85
C GLY A 160 9.19 -13.59 -12.98
N MET A 161 8.35 -12.61 -13.31
CA MET A 161 8.70 -11.20 -13.22
C MET A 161 8.82 -10.75 -11.76
N ARG A 162 9.69 -9.76 -11.58
CA ARG A 162 10.09 -9.15 -10.32
C ARG A 162 9.12 -8.07 -9.89
N LEU A 163 8.75 -7.18 -10.82
CA LEU A 163 7.64 -6.27 -10.65
C LEU A 163 6.33 -7.06 -10.55
N ARG A 164 5.56 -6.80 -9.50
CA ARG A 164 4.20 -7.31 -9.34
C ARG A 164 3.23 -6.16 -9.17
N GLN A 165 2.26 -6.09 -10.07
CA GLN A 165 1.18 -5.11 -10.03
C GLN A 165 0.12 -5.47 -8.98
N TYR A 166 -0.40 -4.44 -8.32
CA TYR A 166 -1.51 -4.51 -7.37
C TYR A 166 -2.42 -3.30 -7.54
N HIS A 167 -3.70 -3.49 -7.29
CA HIS A 167 -4.67 -2.40 -7.15
C HIS A 167 -4.93 -2.15 -5.67
N MET A 168 -4.83 -0.89 -5.25
CA MET A 168 -4.96 -0.46 -3.87
C MET A 168 -5.98 0.67 -3.77
N LEU A 169 -7.06 0.46 -3.03
CA LEU A 169 -7.98 1.54 -2.68
C LEU A 169 -7.53 2.18 -1.37
N CYS A 170 -7.34 3.49 -1.35
CA CYS A 170 -6.87 4.27 -0.20
C CYS A 170 -7.80 5.46 0.10
N GLY A 171 -7.58 6.16 1.22
CA GLY A 171 -8.31 7.39 1.59
C GLY A 171 -9.46 7.16 2.57
N ALA A 172 -10.63 7.74 2.32
CA ALA A 172 -11.82 7.69 3.19
C ALA A 172 -12.56 6.33 3.17
N LEU A 173 -11.83 5.23 3.34
CA LEU A 173 -12.27 3.85 3.14
C LEU A 173 -13.55 3.46 3.87
N LEU A 174 -13.76 3.97 5.09
CA LEU A 174 -14.97 3.69 5.88
C LEU A 174 -16.27 4.11 5.16
N ARG A 175 -16.21 5.12 4.29
CA ARG A 175 -17.39 5.64 3.55
C ARG A 175 -17.80 4.75 2.37
N VAL A 176 -16.85 4.00 1.82
CA VAL A 176 -17.07 3.06 0.69
C VAL A 176 -17.04 1.60 1.12
N TRP A 177 -16.67 1.32 2.38
CA TRP A 177 -16.38 -0.02 2.90
C TRP A 177 -17.41 -1.07 2.50
N LYS A 178 -18.70 -0.79 2.73
CA LYS A 178 -19.77 -1.74 2.42
C LYS A 178 -19.79 -2.08 0.92
N ARG A 179 -19.76 -1.08 0.03
CA ARG A 179 -19.74 -1.32 -1.43
C ARG A 179 -18.52 -2.10 -1.88
N VAL A 180 -17.34 -1.83 -1.29
CA VAL A 180 -16.11 -2.60 -1.57
C VAL A 180 -16.28 -4.06 -1.13
N ALA A 181 -16.82 -4.30 0.07
CA ALA A 181 -17.08 -5.64 0.59
C ALA A 181 -18.12 -6.39 -0.27
N ASP A 182 -19.21 -5.73 -0.65
CA ASP A 182 -20.28 -6.30 -1.50
C ASP A 182 -19.70 -6.70 -2.88
N VAL A 183 -18.95 -5.79 -3.54
CA VAL A 183 -18.31 -6.07 -4.85
C VAL A 183 -17.31 -7.23 -4.78
N VAL A 184 -16.47 -7.29 -3.74
CA VAL A 184 -15.50 -8.38 -3.57
C VAL A 184 -16.21 -9.69 -3.22
N CYS A 185 -17.26 -9.65 -2.41
CA CYS A 185 -18.05 -10.83 -2.05
C CYS A 185 -18.74 -11.45 -3.27
N ASP A 186 -19.42 -10.64 -4.08
CA ASP A 186 -20.14 -11.10 -5.27
C ASP A 186 -19.22 -11.76 -6.32
N ILE A 187 -17.96 -11.29 -6.43
CA ILE A 187 -17.01 -11.76 -7.46
C ILE A 187 -16.12 -12.90 -6.95
N THR A 188 -15.73 -12.88 -5.68
CA THR A 188 -14.76 -13.85 -5.12
C THR A 188 -15.41 -14.89 -4.21
N SER A 189 -16.72 -14.80 -3.95
CA SER A 189 -17.45 -15.57 -2.93
C SER A 189 -16.85 -15.44 -1.51
N SER A 190 -16.16 -14.33 -1.24
CA SER A 190 -15.52 -14.02 0.04
C SER A 190 -15.67 -12.54 0.37
N SER A 191 -16.17 -12.23 1.57
CA SER A 191 -16.27 -10.86 2.09
C SER A 191 -14.98 -10.38 2.80
N VAL A 192 -13.92 -11.21 2.81
CA VAL A 192 -12.66 -10.90 3.50
C VAL A 192 -11.86 -9.85 2.73
N LEU A 193 -11.79 -8.64 3.28
CA LEU A 193 -10.98 -7.56 2.72
C LEU A 193 -9.55 -7.59 3.27
N GLN A 194 -8.56 -7.64 2.38
CA GLN A 194 -7.15 -7.56 2.77
C GLN A 194 -6.76 -6.09 2.98
N ILE A 195 -6.65 -5.67 4.24
CA ILE A 195 -6.12 -4.34 4.60
C ILE A 195 -4.60 -4.42 4.50
N VAL A 196 -4.02 -3.46 3.80
CA VAL A 196 -2.59 -3.44 3.54
C VAL A 196 -1.98 -2.10 3.87
N ARG A 197 -0.86 -2.12 4.60
CA ARG A 197 -0.01 -0.94 4.80
C ARG A 197 1.02 -0.87 3.67
N LEU A 198 1.20 0.33 3.14
CA LEU A 198 2.19 0.64 2.12
C LEU A 198 3.06 1.81 2.58
N LYS A 199 4.35 1.74 2.24
CA LYS A 199 5.35 2.78 2.47
C LYS A 199 6.03 3.02 1.12
N THR A 200 5.92 4.23 0.57
CA THR A 200 6.53 4.54 -0.72
C THR A 200 8.02 4.84 -0.57
N LYS A 201 8.76 4.91 -1.69
CA LYS A 201 10.17 5.39 -1.71
C LYS A 201 10.36 6.77 -1.05
N GLN A 202 9.32 7.60 -1.05
CA GLN A 202 9.30 8.92 -0.38
C GLN A 202 8.97 8.83 1.13
N HIS A 203 8.98 7.62 1.70
CA HIS A 203 8.61 7.30 3.09
C HIS A 203 7.18 7.65 3.51
N ASN A 204 6.31 8.02 2.56
CA ASN A 204 4.89 8.23 2.82
C ASN A 204 4.22 6.90 3.20
N LYS A 205 3.71 6.83 4.42
CA LYS A 205 2.96 5.67 4.95
C LYS A 205 1.48 5.87 4.69
N GLN A 206 0.82 4.86 4.13
CA GLN A 206 -0.62 4.88 3.86
C GLN A 206 -1.23 3.49 4.18
N VAL A 207 -2.53 3.48 4.45
CA VAL A 207 -3.33 2.27 4.59
C VAL A 207 -4.30 2.20 3.43
N GLY A 208 -4.37 1.04 2.78
CA GLY A 208 -5.29 0.76 1.70
C GLY A 208 -5.95 -0.62 1.84
N ILE A 209 -6.93 -0.89 0.98
CA ILE A 209 -7.52 -2.21 0.78
C ILE A 209 -7.00 -2.72 -0.56
N LYS A 210 -6.42 -3.93 -0.57
CA LYS A 210 -5.95 -4.56 -1.81
C LYS A 210 -7.16 -5.11 -2.57
N ILE A 211 -7.32 -4.67 -3.81
CA ILE A 211 -8.43 -5.04 -4.69
C ILE A 211 -7.97 -6.16 -5.64
N PRO A 212 -8.67 -7.30 -5.72
CA PRO A 212 -8.40 -8.32 -6.73
C PRO A 212 -8.67 -7.79 -8.14
N GLU A 213 -7.85 -8.14 -9.13
CA GLU A 213 -7.95 -7.67 -10.53
C GLU A 213 -9.39 -7.75 -11.09
N ALA A 214 -10.04 -8.91 -10.91
CA ALA A 214 -11.42 -9.15 -11.35
C ALA A 214 -12.46 -8.18 -10.74
N CYS A 215 -12.18 -7.60 -9.57
CA CYS A 215 -13.07 -6.65 -8.89
C CYS A 215 -12.88 -5.21 -9.38
N VAL A 216 -11.74 -4.88 -9.99
CA VAL A 216 -11.33 -3.49 -10.30
C VAL A 216 -12.33 -2.80 -11.24
N GLY A 217 -12.77 -3.49 -12.30
CA GLY A 217 -13.72 -2.93 -13.27
C GLY A 217 -15.06 -2.54 -12.63
N ARG A 218 -15.65 -3.42 -11.82
CA ARG A 218 -16.92 -3.15 -11.13
C ARG A 218 -16.77 -2.12 -10.02
N LEU A 219 -15.68 -2.20 -9.24
CA LEU A 219 -15.39 -1.22 -8.19
C LEU A 219 -15.23 0.19 -8.77
N ARG A 220 -14.51 0.35 -9.88
CA ARG A 220 -14.37 1.63 -10.58
C ARG A 220 -15.74 2.20 -10.97
N ALA A 221 -16.62 1.38 -11.55
CA ALA A 221 -17.97 1.81 -11.93
C ALA A 221 -18.83 2.26 -10.73
N GLU A 222 -18.74 1.57 -9.58
CA GLU A 222 -19.40 1.98 -8.33
C GLU A 222 -18.86 3.31 -7.80
N LEU A 223 -17.53 3.49 -7.80
CA LEU A 223 -16.88 4.72 -7.33
C LEU A 223 -17.17 5.92 -8.24
N SER A 224 -17.19 5.73 -9.57
CA SER A 224 -17.60 6.76 -10.52
C SER A 224 -19.04 7.22 -10.30
N GLN A 225 -19.99 6.30 -10.09
CA GLN A 225 -21.38 6.66 -9.80
C GLN A 225 -21.53 7.45 -8.49
N MET A 226 -20.72 7.12 -7.47
CA MET A 226 -20.68 7.89 -6.23
C MET A 226 -20.12 9.30 -6.45
N ASP A 227 -19.02 9.44 -7.20
CA ASP A 227 -18.40 10.72 -7.52
C ASP A 227 -19.38 11.64 -8.28
N GLU A 228 -20.02 11.13 -9.33
CA GLU A 228 -21.02 11.87 -10.11
C GLU A 228 -22.20 12.34 -9.25
N ALA A 229 -22.68 11.51 -8.33
CA ALA A 229 -23.76 11.86 -7.41
C ALA A 229 -23.33 12.97 -6.42
N VAL A 230 -22.09 12.91 -5.90
CA VAL A 230 -21.52 13.99 -5.07
C VAL A 230 -21.39 15.29 -5.87
N MET A 231 -20.84 15.21 -7.08
CA MET A 231 -20.68 16.37 -7.98
C MET A 231 -22.02 16.99 -8.39
N ARG A 232 -23.08 16.19 -8.53
CA ARG A 232 -24.45 16.68 -8.78
C ARG A 232 -25.00 17.42 -7.56
N GLY A 233 -24.98 16.78 -6.38
CA GLY A 233 -25.47 17.40 -5.14
C GLY A 233 -24.69 18.64 -4.70
N ARG A 234 -23.40 18.77 -5.07
CA ARG A 234 -22.63 20.01 -4.88
C ARG A 234 -23.15 21.15 -5.76
N ARG A 235 -23.33 20.90 -7.06
CA ARG A 235 -23.86 21.89 -8.03
C ARG A 235 -25.26 22.37 -7.66
N GLU A 236 -26.14 21.45 -7.24
CA GLU A 236 -27.50 21.79 -6.80
C GLU A 236 -27.50 22.71 -5.57
N ARG A 237 -26.63 22.45 -4.59
CA ARG A 237 -26.48 23.31 -3.40
C ARG A 237 -25.88 24.67 -3.73
N GLU A 238 -24.86 24.72 -4.58
CA GLU A 238 -24.26 25.97 -5.04
C GLU A 238 -25.29 26.83 -5.80
N GLN A 239 -26.09 26.22 -6.68
CA GLN A 239 -27.17 26.90 -7.38
C GLN A 239 -28.26 27.39 -6.41
N GLN A 240 -28.64 26.62 -5.39
CA GLN A 240 -29.57 27.06 -4.35
C GLN A 240 -29.01 28.23 -3.53
N LEU A 241 -27.71 28.23 -3.18
CA LEU A 241 -27.07 29.32 -2.46
C LEU A 241 -27.02 30.60 -3.30
N LEU A 242 -26.66 30.50 -4.59
CA LEU A 242 -26.67 31.61 -5.53
C LEU A 242 -28.08 32.20 -5.71
N LEU A 243 -29.10 31.36 -5.85
CA LEU A 243 -30.50 31.79 -5.92
C LEU A 243 -30.95 32.45 -4.61
N SER A 244 -30.62 31.87 -3.45
CA SER A 244 -30.94 32.44 -2.14
C SER A 244 -30.30 33.82 -1.94
N HIS A 245 -29.03 33.98 -2.36
CA HIS A 245 -28.33 35.26 -2.31
C HIS A 245 -28.97 36.29 -3.24
N TYR A 246 -29.35 35.89 -4.46
CA TYR A 246 -30.06 36.73 -5.43
C TYR A 246 -31.41 37.22 -4.87
N TYR A 247 -32.24 36.33 -4.31
CA TYR A 247 -33.53 36.72 -3.73
C TYR A 247 -33.38 37.62 -2.51
N CYS A 248 -32.39 37.38 -1.65
CA CYS A 248 -32.08 38.25 -0.51
C CYS A 248 -31.71 39.68 -0.98
N SER A 249 -30.86 39.79 -2.01
CA SER A 249 -30.44 41.09 -2.54
C SER A 249 -31.56 41.89 -3.22
N GLN A 250 -32.54 41.20 -3.82
CA GLN A 250 -33.69 41.83 -4.49
C GLN A 250 -34.78 42.34 -3.51
N GLN A 251 -34.89 41.77 -2.30
CA GLN A 251 -35.99 42.07 -1.38
C GLN A 251 -35.71 43.22 -0.38
N GLY A 252 -34.48 43.75 -0.33
CA GLY A 252 -34.14 44.89 0.55
C GLY A 252 -34.33 44.61 2.05
N ALA A 253 -34.31 43.33 2.46
CA ALA A 253 -34.38 42.95 3.86
C ALA A 253 -33.11 43.41 4.60
N PRO A 254 -33.21 43.88 5.86
CA PRO A 254 -32.03 44.23 6.64
C PRO A 254 -31.17 42.99 6.86
N LEU A 255 -29.86 43.14 6.72
CA LEU A 255 -28.89 42.06 6.94
C LEU A 255 -29.02 41.55 8.39
N ASP A 256 -29.57 40.36 8.56
CA ASP A 256 -29.53 39.67 9.84
C ASP A 256 -28.12 39.09 10.05
N LEU A 257 -27.31 39.83 10.81
CA LEU A 257 -25.93 39.46 11.15
C LEU A 257 -25.82 38.12 11.90
N SER A 258 -26.92 37.55 12.41
CA SER A 258 -26.90 36.24 13.09
C SER A 258 -26.59 35.07 12.15
N CYS A 259 -26.77 35.22 10.83
CA CYS A 259 -26.51 34.17 9.83
C CYS A 259 -25.09 34.21 9.22
N LEU A 260 -24.24 35.18 9.58
CA LEU A 260 -22.87 35.22 9.05
C LEU A 260 -21.98 34.16 9.73
N PRO A 261 -21.20 33.36 8.97
CA PRO A 261 -20.20 32.48 9.58
C PRO A 261 -19.16 33.34 10.31
N ARG A 262 -19.04 33.12 11.62
CA ARG A 262 -18.11 33.85 12.49
C ARG A 262 -16.69 33.74 11.92
N PRO A 263 -15.97 34.84 11.66
CA PRO A 263 -14.58 34.78 11.22
C PRO A 263 -13.76 33.97 12.23
N ALA A 264 -12.86 33.12 11.73
CA ALA A 264 -11.85 32.50 12.59
C ALA A 264 -11.01 33.62 13.25
N PRO A 265 -10.63 33.49 14.53
CA PRO A 265 -9.82 34.50 15.20
C PRO A 265 -8.47 34.67 14.47
N ASP A 266 -8.15 35.92 14.16
CA ASP A 266 -6.93 36.30 13.46
C ASP A 266 -5.70 36.07 14.38
N PRO A 267 -4.67 35.31 13.97
CA PRO A 267 -3.51 35.03 14.83
C PRO A 267 -2.70 36.27 15.26
N ALA A 268 -2.93 37.42 14.62
CA ALA A 268 -2.14 38.64 14.79
C ALA A 268 -2.46 39.49 16.04
N LEU A 269 -3.46 39.13 16.86
CA LEU A 269 -3.89 39.91 18.04
C LEU A 269 -3.64 39.23 19.40
N ALA A 270 -2.69 38.29 19.46
CA ALA A 270 -2.18 37.78 20.73
C ALA A 270 -1.34 38.86 21.45
N LEU A 271 -1.98 39.61 22.35
CA LEU A 271 -1.28 40.43 23.35
C LEU A 271 -0.45 39.51 24.28
N PRO A 272 0.75 39.92 24.76
CA PRO A 272 1.57 39.07 25.61
C PRO A 272 0.91 38.81 26.97
N GLU A 273 0.84 37.56 27.40
CA GLU A 273 0.50 37.23 28.78
C GLU A 273 1.60 37.74 29.71
N GLY A 274 1.25 38.62 30.65
CA GLY A 274 2.27 39.34 31.41
C GLY A 274 1.78 40.21 32.57
N LEU A 275 0.66 39.88 33.23
CA LEU A 275 0.42 40.36 34.60
C LEU A 275 -0.59 39.47 35.35
N LEU A 276 -0.08 38.61 36.24
CA LEU A 276 -0.89 38.00 37.29
C LEU A 276 -0.89 38.96 38.48
N ASP A 277 -2.03 39.58 38.78
CA ASP A 277 -2.21 40.32 40.03
C ASP A 277 -3.22 39.59 40.92
N LEU A 278 -2.80 39.25 42.13
CA LEU A 278 -3.47 38.32 43.04
C LEU A 278 -4.03 39.07 44.25
N THR A 279 -5.34 39.33 44.23
CA THR A 279 -6.12 39.83 45.36
C THR A 279 -7.51 39.17 45.31
N THR A 280 -8.18 38.66 46.36
CA THR A 280 -7.83 38.14 47.71
C THR A 280 -8.79 36.92 47.98
N SER A 281 -9.02 36.29 49.16
CA SER A 281 -8.63 36.54 50.56
C SER A 281 -8.74 35.28 51.46
N SER A 282 -7.72 35.07 52.30
CA SER A 282 -7.85 34.78 53.74
C SER A 282 -8.33 33.36 54.19
N PRO A 283 -8.35 33.04 55.52
CA PRO A 283 -7.16 32.44 56.13
C PRO A 283 -7.44 31.19 57.01
N SER A 284 -6.39 30.46 57.41
CA SER A 284 -6.46 29.64 58.63
C SER A 284 -5.12 29.66 59.38
N LEU A 285 -5.18 29.84 60.71
CA LEU A 285 -4.01 29.83 61.60
C LEU A 285 -3.82 28.44 62.22
N SER A 286 -2.56 28.01 62.38
CA SER A 286 -2.08 27.44 63.66
C SER A 286 -0.54 27.57 63.74
N PRO A 287 0.06 27.62 64.94
CA PRO A 287 1.43 28.11 65.11
C PRO A 287 2.51 27.02 65.29
N ALA A 288 3.76 27.45 65.10
CA ALA A 288 4.98 27.01 65.79
C ALA A 288 4.78 26.79 67.32
N GLU A 289 5.59 26.07 68.10
CA GLU A 289 6.93 25.44 68.02
C GLU A 289 7.01 24.45 69.25
N PRO A 290 8.15 23.85 69.69
CA PRO A 290 9.53 23.88 69.20
C PRO A 290 10.09 22.52 68.72
#